data_AF-A0A4Q3C8I9-F1
#
_entry.id   AF-A0A4Q3C8I9-F1
#
_cell.length_a   1.000
_cell.length_b   1.000
_cell.length_c   1.000
_cell.angle_alpha   90.00
_cell.angle_beta   90.00
_cell.angle_gamma   90.00
#
_symmetry.space_group_name_H-M   'P 1'
#
loop_
_entity.id
_entity.type
_entity.pdbx_description
1 polymer ?
#
loop_
_entity_poly.entity_id
_entity_poly.type
_entity_poly.pdbx_seq_one_letter_code
_entity_poly.pdbx_strand_id
1 'polypeptide(L)'
;MVRLNKIYTRTGDKGETGLVDGSRLPKHAPRMAAIGDVDELNSAIGVALTHQMAPAARDMLSRVQNELFDLGADFATPGPDFAPSEMSLRIVASQVERLEREIDAMNEDLEALRSFILPGGSAAA
;
A
#
# COMPACT_ATOMS: atom_id res chain seq x y z
N MET A 1 -9.30 -17.40 0.13
CA MET A 1 -10.31 -16.52 0.75
C MET A 1 -9.83 -16.11 2.14
N VAL A 2 -9.56 -14.83 2.35
CA VAL A 2 -9.17 -14.27 3.66
C VAL A 2 -10.35 -14.40 4.63
N ARG A 3 -10.10 -14.84 5.87
CA ARG A 3 -11.12 -14.96 6.91
C ARG A 3 -10.63 -14.29 8.18
N LEU A 4 -11.35 -13.26 8.63
CA LEU A 4 -11.12 -12.59 9.90
C LEU A 4 -12.19 -13.08 10.90
N ASN A 5 -11.89 -14.15 11.65
CA ASN A 5 -12.81 -14.72 12.65
C ASN A 5 -12.41 -14.34 14.09
N LYS A 6 -11.21 -14.73 14.52
CA LYS A 6 -10.62 -14.38 15.81
C LYS A 6 -9.32 -13.65 15.54
N ILE A 7 -9.29 -12.38 15.91
CA ILE A 7 -8.16 -11.48 15.59
C ILE A 7 -6.87 -11.92 16.30
N TYR A 8 -6.93 -12.26 17.60
CA TYR A 8 -5.76 -12.75 18.32
C TYR A 8 -5.73 -14.29 18.38
N THR A 9 -4.70 -14.89 17.79
CA THR A 9 -4.52 -16.35 17.72
C THR A 9 -3.39 -16.87 18.62
N ARG A 10 -2.52 -15.97 19.12
CA ARG A 10 -1.30 -16.27 19.89
C ARG A 10 -0.22 -17.08 19.14
N THR A 11 -0.41 -17.39 17.86
CA THR A 11 0.58 -18.14 17.07
C THR A 11 1.86 -17.35 16.80
N GLY A 12 1.85 -16.03 17.03
CA GLY A 12 3.01 -15.16 16.88
C GLY A 12 3.71 -14.76 18.18
N ASP A 13 3.34 -15.35 19.32
CA ASP A 13 3.87 -14.97 20.64
C ASP A 13 5.37 -15.31 20.80
N LYS A 14 5.88 -16.25 19.99
CA LYS A 14 7.31 -16.60 19.93
C LYS A 14 8.14 -15.70 19.00
N GLY A 15 7.56 -14.58 18.51
CA GLY A 15 8.27 -13.62 17.65
C GLY A 15 8.29 -13.97 16.16
N GLU A 16 7.53 -14.96 15.72
CA GLU A 16 7.40 -15.36 14.31
C GLU A 16 6.00 -15.05 13.75
N THR A 17 5.88 -15.02 12.42
CA THR A 17 4.61 -14.91 11.69
C THR A 17 4.64 -15.75 10.42
N GLY A 18 3.47 -16.00 9.83
CA GLY A 18 3.31 -16.82 8.62
C GLY A 18 3.19 -16.00 7.34
N LEU A 19 3.67 -16.54 6.23
CA LEU A 19 3.43 -16.07 4.86
C LEU A 19 2.25 -16.81 4.21
N VAL A 20 1.87 -16.39 3.00
CA VAL A 20 0.72 -16.95 2.26
C VAL A 20 0.87 -18.44 1.96
N ASP A 21 2.10 -18.91 1.72
CA ASP A 21 2.42 -20.32 1.46
C ASP A 21 2.48 -21.19 2.75
N GLY A 22 2.26 -20.58 3.92
CA GLY A 22 2.35 -21.24 5.22
C GLY A 22 3.76 -21.32 5.80
N SER A 23 4.79 -20.89 5.08
CA SER A 23 6.13 -20.73 5.65
C SER A 23 6.12 -19.68 6.76
N ARG A 24 7.09 -19.78 7.68
CA ARG A 24 7.20 -18.88 8.83
C ARG A 24 8.53 -18.17 8.85
N LEU A 25 8.52 -16.94 9.35
CA LEU A 25 9.73 -16.15 9.51
C LEU A 25 9.64 -15.22 10.73
N PRO A 26 10.77 -14.76 11.27
CA PRO A 26 10.79 -13.83 12.40
C PRO A 26 10.12 -12.49 12.08
N LYS A 27 9.35 -11.92 12.99
CA LYS A 27 8.62 -10.64 12.79
C LYS A 27 9.52 -9.45 12.43
N HIS A 28 10.80 -9.49 12.80
CA HIS A 28 11.79 -8.46 12.46
C HIS A 28 12.45 -8.65 11.07
N ALA A 29 12.07 -9.68 10.31
CA ALA A 29 12.69 -9.92 9.01
C ALA A 29 12.36 -8.78 8.03
N PRO A 30 13.27 -8.42 7.11
CA PRO A 30 13.06 -7.31 6.17
C PRO A 30 11.75 -7.40 5.38
N ARG A 31 11.32 -8.61 5.01
CA ARG A 31 10.04 -8.83 4.32
C ARG A 31 8.84 -8.39 5.17
N MET A 32 8.86 -8.64 6.47
CA MET A 32 7.77 -8.21 7.36
C MET A 32 7.80 -6.73 7.67
N ALA A 33 9.00 -6.14 7.72
CA ALA A 33 9.13 -4.68 7.81
C ALA A 33 8.47 -4.02 6.58
N ALA A 34 8.79 -4.49 5.36
CA ALA A 34 8.16 -3.97 4.14
C ALA A 34 6.64 -4.12 4.12
N ILE A 35 6.09 -5.26 4.57
CA ILE A 35 4.64 -5.45 4.71
C ILE A 35 4.05 -4.47 5.73
N GLY A 36 4.72 -4.26 6.85
CA GLY A 36 4.32 -3.32 7.89
C GLY A 36 4.32 -1.87 7.39
N ASP A 37 5.37 -1.45 6.69
CA ASP A 37 5.48 -0.09 6.14
C ASP A 37 4.38 0.19 5.11
N VAL A 38 4.02 -0.80 4.30
CA VAL A 38 2.89 -0.71 3.35
C VAL A 38 1.55 -0.55 4.09
N ASP A 39 1.34 -1.31 5.17
CA ASP A 39 0.12 -1.21 5.99
C ASP A 39 0.04 0.14 6.73
N GLU A 40 1.17 0.66 7.21
CA GLU A 40 1.28 1.98 7.82
C GLU A 40 0.97 3.10 6.82
N LEU A 41 1.53 3.05 5.61
CA LEU A 41 1.20 3.98 4.53
C LEU A 41 -0.29 3.93 4.19
N ASN A 42 -0.85 2.72 4.05
CA ASN A 42 -2.26 2.54 3.73
C ASN A 42 -3.17 3.14 4.82
N SER A 43 -2.78 2.98 6.09
CA SER A 43 -3.45 3.58 7.25
C SER A 43 -3.37 5.11 7.24
N ALA A 44 -2.20 5.67 6.91
CA ALA A 44 -2.01 7.12 6.81
C ALA A 44 -2.88 7.74 5.69
N ILE A 45 -2.98 7.09 4.52
CA ILE A 45 -3.91 7.48 3.46
C ILE A 45 -5.37 7.41 3.98
N GLY A 46 -5.70 6.39 4.76
CA GLY A 46 -7.01 6.27 5.40
C GLY A 46 -7.35 7.47 6.30
N VAL A 47 -6.38 7.98 7.05
CA VAL A 47 -6.54 9.21 7.85
C VAL A 47 -6.77 10.42 6.93
N ALA A 48 -5.96 10.59 5.89
CA ALA A 48 -6.12 11.69 4.93
C ALA A 48 -7.52 11.71 4.29
N LEU A 49 -8.05 10.54 3.93
CA LEU A 49 -9.40 10.37 3.36
C LEU A 49 -10.55 10.81 4.29
N THR A 50 -10.30 10.97 5.59
CA THR A 50 -11.30 11.52 6.53
C THR A 50 -11.49 13.03 6.38
N HIS A 51 -10.54 13.73 5.76
CA HIS A 51 -10.60 15.17 5.54
C HIS A 51 -11.30 15.53 4.22
N GLN A 52 -11.67 16.82 4.10
CA GLN A 52 -12.27 17.34 2.88
C GLN A 52 -11.21 17.43 1.76
N MET A 53 -11.55 16.89 0.59
CA MET A 53 -10.70 16.91 -0.61
C MET A 53 -11.59 16.83 -1.86
N ALA A 54 -11.02 17.09 -3.03
CA ALA A 54 -11.73 16.93 -4.31
C ALA A 54 -12.16 15.45 -4.53
N PRO A 55 -13.33 15.18 -5.12
CA PRO A 55 -13.77 13.81 -5.41
C PRO A 55 -12.75 13.00 -6.22
N ALA A 56 -12.12 13.63 -7.22
CA ALA A 56 -11.06 12.98 -8.01
C ALA A 56 -9.87 12.52 -7.15
N ALA A 57 -9.41 13.35 -6.21
CA ALA A 57 -8.33 13.00 -5.29
C ALA A 57 -8.71 11.84 -4.36
N ARG A 58 -9.96 11.84 -3.86
CA ARG A 58 -10.51 10.75 -3.06
C ARG A 58 -10.53 9.44 -3.84
N ASP A 59 -10.96 9.47 -5.10
CA ASP A 59 -11.01 8.28 -5.96
C ASP A 59 -9.62 7.73 -6.30
N MET A 60 -8.64 8.62 -6.51
CA MET A 60 -7.23 8.24 -6.72
C MET A 60 -6.66 7.56 -5.47
N LEU A 61 -6.77 8.20 -4.30
CA LEU A 61 -6.27 7.65 -3.04
C LEU A 61 -6.97 6.34 -2.64
N SER A 62 -8.29 6.23 -2.87
CA SER A 62 -9.02 4.98 -2.61
C SER A 62 -8.53 3.84 -3.49
N ARG A 63 -8.17 4.12 -4.76
CA ARG A 63 -7.52 3.14 -5.63
C ARG A 63 -6.15 2.73 -5.11
N VAL A 64 -5.33 3.69 -4.70
CA VAL A 64 -4.02 3.43 -4.10
C VAL A 64 -4.14 2.55 -2.86
N GLN A 65 -5.13 2.76 -1.98
CA GLN A 65 -5.35 1.87 -0.82
C GLN A 65 -5.61 0.41 -1.22
N ASN A 66 -6.35 0.18 -2.31
CA ASN A 66 -6.59 -1.18 -2.84
C ASN A 66 -5.30 -1.77 -3.41
N GLU A 67 -4.54 -1.00 -4.20
CA GLU A 67 -3.27 -1.45 -4.77
C GLU A 67 -2.20 -1.71 -3.69
N LEU A 68 -2.22 -0.98 -2.57
CA LEU A 68 -1.35 -1.25 -1.43
C LEU A 68 -1.69 -2.57 -0.72
N PHE A 69 -2.96 -2.98 -0.71
CA PHE A 69 -3.33 -4.33 -0.27
C PHE A 69 -2.77 -5.40 -1.23
N ASP A 70 -2.84 -5.17 -2.54
CA ASP A 70 -2.25 -6.07 -3.53
C ASP A 70 -0.73 -6.16 -3.36
N LEU A 71 -0.04 -5.04 -3.13
CA LEU A 71 1.40 -4.99 -2.84
C LEU A 71 1.74 -5.75 -1.55
N GLY A 72 0.94 -5.59 -0.49
CA GLY A 72 1.10 -6.36 0.74
C GLY A 72 0.96 -7.87 0.50
N ALA A 73 0.00 -8.28 -0.33
CA ALA A 73 -0.18 -9.67 -0.72
C ALA A 73 0.99 -10.20 -1.58
N ASP A 74 1.52 -9.38 -2.47
CA ASP A 74 2.70 -9.67 -3.29
C ASP A 74 3.92 -9.95 -2.39
N PHE A 75 4.23 -9.04 -1.45
CA PHE A 75 5.29 -9.23 -0.47
C PHE A 75 5.07 -10.46 0.43
N ALA A 76 3.82 -10.77 0.78
CA ALA A 76 3.50 -11.94 1.59
C ALA A 76 3.55 -13.28 0.83
N THR A 77 3.67 -13.24 -0.51
CA THR A 77 3.67 -14.43 -1.38
C THR A 77 5.08 -14.72 -1.91
N PRO A 78 5.83 -15.64 -1.28
CA PRO A 78 7.14 -16.04 -1.76
C PRO A 78 7.00 -16.89 -3.04
N GLY A 79 8.02 -16.87 -3.89
CA GLY A 79 8.06 -17.71 -5.08
C GLY A 79 9.15 -17.26 -6.06
N PRO A 80 9.57 -18.15 -6.97
CA PRO A 80 10.45 -17.79 -8.08
C PRO A 80 9.67 -17.20 -9.27
N ASP A 81 8.35 -17.44 -9.33
CA ASP A 81 7.46 -16.93 -10.37
C ASP A 81 6.63 -15.75 -9.83
N PHE A 82 6.73 -14.64 -10.54
CA PHE A 82 6.05 -13.38 -10.24
C PHE A 82 5.02 -13.02 -11.32
N ALA A 83 4.61 -13.98 -12.15
CA ALA A 83 3.48 -13.79 -13.04
C ALA A 83 2.19 -13.64 -12.22
N PRO A 84 1.37 -12.59 -12.48
CA PRO A 84 0.08 -12.44 -11.83
C PRO A 84 -0.87 -13.56 -12.26
N SER A 85 -1.66 -14.08 -11.33
CA SER A 85 -2.74 -15.05 -11.59
C SER A 85 -3.90 -14.81 -10.64
N GLU A 86 -5.04 -15.48 -10.85
CA GLU A 86 -6.20 -15.39 -9.94
C GLU A 86 -5.85 -15.73 -8.48
N MET A 87 -4.80 -16.53 -8.27
CA MET A 87 -4.36 -17.00 -6.95
C MET A 87 -3.10 -16.28 -6.43
N SER A 88 -2.46 -15.43 -7.24
CA SER A 88 -1.25 -14.70 -6.88
C SER A 88 -1.35 -13.26 -7.38
N LEU A 89 -1.74 -12.36 -6.49
CA LEU A 89 -1.71 -10.92 -6.73
C LEU A 89 -0.25 -10.45 -6.80
N ARG A 90 0.06 -9.68 -7.84
CA ARG A 90 1.37 -9.09 -8.09
C ARG A 90 1.17 -7.68 -8.61
N ILE A 91 2.07 -6.76 -8.24
CA ILE A 91 2.08 -5.44 -8.84
C ILE A 91 2.48 -5.53 -10.31
N VAL A 92 1.75 -4.80 -11.17
CA VAL A 92 1.93 -4.81 -12.62
C VAL A 92 2.29 -3.42 -13.14
N ALA A 93 3.00 -3.37 -14.27
CA ALA A 93 3.50 -2.13 -14.87
C ALA A 93 2.39 -1.09 -15.12
N SER A 94 1.19 -1.53 -15.50
CA SER A 94 0.06 -0.62 -15.77
C SER A 94 -0.39 0.19 -14.55
N GLN A 95 -0.14 -0.28 -13.32
CA GLN A 95 -0.40 0.49 -12.09
C GLN A 95 0.59 1.65 -11.95
N VAL A 96 1.87 1.42 -12.26
CA VAL A 96 2.91 2.47 -12.25
C VAL A 96 2.64 3.49 -13.35
N GLU A 97 2.36 3.04 -14.57
CA GLU A 97 2.03 3.94 -15.69
C GLU A 97 0.77 4.78 -15.41
N ARG A 98 -0.19 4.24 -14.64
CA ARG A 98 -1.36 5.00 -14.19
C ARG A 98 -0.94 6.13 -13.25
N LEU A 99 -0.11 5.84 -12.25
CA LEU A 99 0.39 6.84 -11.30
C LEU A 99 1.14 7.95 -12.02
N GLU A 100 1.98 7.62 -13.01
CA GLU A 100 2.70 8.60 -13.83
C GLU A 100 1.73 9.54 -14.57
N ARG A 101 0.70 9.00 -15.22
CA ARG A 101 -0.34 9.81 -15.88
C ARG A 101 -1.13 10.69 -14.91
N GLU A 102 -1.43 10.19 -13.71
CA GLU A 102 -2.12 10.96 -12.67
C GLU A 102 -1.24 12.09 -12.13
N ILE A 103 0.07 11.85 -11.97
CA ILE A 103 1.06 12.88 -11.60
C ILE A 103 1.15 13.97 -12.67
N ASP A 104 1.23 13.59 -13.95
CA ASP A 104 1.28 14.53 -15.07
C ASP A 104 0.02 15.42 -15.08
N ALA A 105 -1.16 14.82 -14.99
CA ALA A 105 -2.44 15.53 -14.96
C ALA A 105 -2.57 16.48 -13.75
N MET A 106 -2.07 16.11 -12.57
CA MET A 106 -2.07 16.99 -11.40
C MET A 106 -1.08 18.16 -11.53
N ASN A 107 -0.01 18.00 -12.33
CA ASN A 107 1.00 19.02 -12.56
C ASN A 107 0.65 20.00 -13.69
N GLU A 108 -0.28 19.68 -14.58
CA GLU A 108 -0.63 20.51 -15.75
C GLU A 108 -0.98 21.96 -15.39
N ASP A 109 -1.67 22.15 -14.26
CA ASP A 109 -2.14 23.46 -13.78
C ASP A 109 -1.20 24.12 -12.74
N LEU A 110 0.00 23.57 -12.52
CA LEU A 110 0.94 24.06 -11.50
C LEU A 110 2.13 24.80 -12.12
N GLU A 111 2.49 25.94 -11.54
CA GLU A 111 3.74 26.63 -11.89
C GLU A 111 4.96 25.87 -11.35
N ALA A 112 6.06 25.90 -12.12
CA ALA A 112 7.31 25.27 -11.72
C ALA A 112 7.87 25.91 -10.42
N LEU A 113 8.13 25.07 -9.43
CA LEU A 113 8.72 25.48 -8.16
C LEU A 113 10.20 25.86 -8.33
N ARG A 114 10.62 26.92 -7.62
CA ARG A 114 12.02 27.39 -7.58
C ARG A 114 12.70 27.17 -6.23
N SER A 115 12.01 26.57 -5.26
CA SER A 115 12.47 26.29 -3.90
C SER A 115 11.65 25.15 -3.28
N PHE A 116 12.14 24.57 -2.19
CA PHE A 116 11.41 23.58 -1.40
C PHE A 116 10.13 24.14 -0.76
N ILE A 117 9.14 23.26 -0.59
CA ILE A 117 7.90 23.54 0.13
C ILE A 117 8.06 23.07 1.58
N LEU A 118 7.60 23.89 2.54
CA LEU A 118 7.40 23.43 3.91
C LEU A 118 6.08 22.65 4.00
N PRO A 119 6.07 21.40 4.48
CA PRO A 119 4.85 20.60 4.58
C PRO A 119 3.80 21.30 5.47
N GLY A 120 2.62 21.55 4.90
CA GLY A 120 1.52 22.26 5.54
C GLY A 120 0.46 22.68 4.53
N GLY A 121 -0.56 23.40 4.98
CA GLY A 121 -1.67 23.85 4.14
C GLY A 121 -3.01 23.40 4.70
N SER A 122 -3.84 22.80 3.87
CA SER A 122 -5.13 22.24 4.30
C SER A 122 -4.93 21.04 5.24
N ALA A 123 -5.95 20.64 5.99
CA ALA A 123 -5.89 19.45 6.83
C ALA A 123 -5.62 18.13 6.05
N ALA A 124 -5.84 18.12 4.74
CA ALA A 124 -5.56 16.99 3.86
C ALA A 124 -4.16 17.05 3.20
N ALA A 125 -3.37 18.09 3.48
CA ALA A 125 -2.05 18.32 2.88
C ALA A 125 -0.92 17.66 3.68
#